data_AF-L1PJ35-F1
#
_entry.id   AF-L1PJ35-F1
#
_cell.length_a   1.000
_cell.length_b   1.000
_cell.length_c   1.000
_cell.angle_alpha   90.00
_cell.angle_beta   90.00
_cell.angle_gamma   90.00
#
_symmetry.space_group_name_H-M   'P 1'
#
loop_
_entity.id
_entity.type
_entity.pdbx_description
1 polymer ?
#
loop_
_entity_poly.entity_id
_entity_poly.type
_entity_poly.pdbx_seq_one_letter_code
_entity_poly.pdbx_strand_id
1 'polypeptide(L)'
;VNDKIYIEQTSPPKIFSWEVFFVLGLSFFLTVIGVFLVFDSLIVRIISVIAYIAICIGGGGFGYIAPFRELILNREAGTISLHKLFKKDNIIIPFNRGMGWWSITGTKTNFSFELWFSFKGRTSQGGVLASVYIEEFWDFVVWYMDKNRPLPPGTAFDPYREADFQRRKAEGFPKPLYGSIIETPEATPEQQAERERIGGW
;
A
#
# COMPACT_ATOMS: atom_id res chain seq x y z
N VAL A 1 -5.35 -10.74 -7.38
CA VAL A 1 -5.83 -9.59 -8.19
C VAL A 1 -6.83 -10.11 -9.21
N ASN A 2 -7.99 -9.47 -9.35
CA ASN A 2 -8.93 -9.69 -10.46
C ASN A 2 -9.41 -8.34 -11.02
N ASP A 3 -10.34 -8.36 -11.99
CA ASP A 3 -10.92 -7.17 -12.62
C ASP A 3 -11.73 -6.28 -11.66
N LYS A 4 -12.09 -6.80 -10.48
CA LYS A 4 -12.97 -6.13 -9.52
C LYS A 4 -12.24 -5.63 -8.28
N ILE A 5 -11.25 -6.39 -7.82
CA ILE A 5 -10.53 -6.17 -6.56
C ILE A 5 -9.04 -6.40 -6.77
N TYR A 6 -8.27 -5.34 -6.52
CA TYR A 6 -6.83 -5.37 -6.39
C TYR A 6 -6.48 -5.31 -4.90
N ILE A 7 -5.59 -6.21 -4.46
CA ILE A 7 -5.13 -6.31 -3.08
C ILE A 7 -3.61 -6.29 -3.12
N GLU A 8 -3.01 -5.41 -2.35
CA GLU A 8 -1.58 -5.31 -2.15
C GLU A 8 -1.24 -5.39 -0.67
N GLN A 9 -0.33 -6.31 -0.33
CA GLN A 9 0.18 -6.43 1.02
C GLN A 9 1.21 -5.32 1.27
N THR A 10 0.89 -4.41 2.19
CA THR A 10 1.77 -3.30 2.61
C THR A 10 2.46 -3.57 3.96
N SER A 11 2.13 -4.68 4.63
CA SER A 11 2.83 -5.08 5.86
C SER A 11 4.23 -5.63 5.56
N PRO A 12 5.19 -5.47 6.48
CA PRO A 12 6.46 -6.18 6.43
C PRO A 12 6.23 -7.69 6.25
N PRO A 13 7.15 -8.40 5.58
CA PRO A 13 7.08 -9.85 5.50
C PRO A 13 7.12 -10.44 6.91
N LYS A 14 6.39 -11.54 7.13
CA LYS A 14 6.37 -12.29 8.40
C LYS A 14 7.65 -13.10 8.55
N ILE A 15 8.78 -12.40 8.69
CA ILE A 15 10.13 -12.95 8.73
C ILE A 15 10.89 -12.26 9.88
N PHE A 16 11.80 -13.01 10.50
CA PHE A 16 12.72 -12.46 11.49
C PHE A 16 13.70 -11.46 10.84
N SER A 17 13.75 -10.24 11.35
CA SER A 17 14.69 -9.22 10.88
C SER A 17 16.04 -9.37 11.59
N TRP A 18 16.98 -10.01 10.89
CA TRP A 18 18.36 -10.15 11.37
C TRP A 18 19.07 -8.80 11.52
N GLU A 19 18.79 -7.85 10.63
CA GLU A 19 19.37 -6.49 10.71
C GLU A 19 18.98 -5.80 12.01
N VAL A 20 17.69 -5.79 12.36
CA VAL A 20 17.20 -5.21 13.61
C VAL A 20 17.79 -5.94 14.82
N PHE A 21 17.88 -7.27 14.77
CA PHE A 21 18.52 -8.07 15.82
C PHE A 21 19.97 -7.63 16.07
N PHE A 22 20.79 -7.50 15.02
CA PHE A 22 22.18 -7.10 15.15
C PHE A 22 22.35 -5.63 15.58
N VAL A 23 21.52 -4.72 15.06
CA VAL A 23 21.55 -3.30 15.45
C VAL A 23 21.22 -3.14 16.94
N LEU A 24 20.16 -3.80 17.43
CA LEU A 24 19.83 -3.78 18.86
C LEU A 24 20.93 -4.47 19.68
N GLY A 25 21.43 -5.60 19.19
CA GLY A 25 22.53 -6.33 19.82
C GLY A 25 23.75 -5.46 20.07
N LEU A 26 24.19 -4.71 19.05
CA LEU A 26 25.32 -3.79 19.18
C LEU A 26 24.99 -2.60 20.09
N SER A 27 23.79 -2.03 19.94
CA SER A 27 23.37 -0.83 20.69
C SER A 27 23.31 -1.05 22.20
N PHE A 28 22.85 -2.23 22.63
CA PHE A 28 22.70 -2.56 24.06
C PHE A 28 23.89 -3.32 24.65
N PHE A 29 24.87 -3.74 23.83
CA PHE A 29 26.03 -4.49 24.30
C PHE A 29 26.86 -3.73 25.35
N LEU A 30 27.12 -2.44 25.09
CA LEU A 30 27.86 -1.58 26.04
C LEU A 30 27.12 -1.39 27.36
N THR A 31 25.78 -1.34 27.32
CA THR A 31 24.96 -1.26 28.53
C THR A 31 25.12 -2.50 29.41
N VAL A 32 25.13 -3.70 28.80
CA VAL A 32 25.36 -4.95 29.54
C VAL A 32 26.76 -4.98 30.14
N ILE A 33 27.80 -4.58 29.39
CA ILE A 33 29.17 -4.47 29.94
C ILE A 33 29.18 -3.51 31.14
N GLY A 34 28.54 -2.36 31.03
CA GLY A 34 28.44 -1.39 32.13
C GLY A 34 27.83 -2.01 33.40
N VAL A 35 26.76 -2.82 33.27
CA VAL A 35 26.16 -3.53 34.41
C VAL A 35 27.17 -4.49 35.06
N PHE A 36 27.95 -5.23 34.26
CA PHE A 36 28.96 -6.15 34.78
C PHE A 36 30.10 -5.45 35.52
N LEU A 37 30.46 -4.23 35.11
CA LEU A 37 31.52 -3.44 35.75
C LEU A 37 31.05 -2.76 37.05
N VAL A 38 29.77 -2.39 37.16
CA VAL A 38 29.24 -1.61 38.29
C VAL A 38 28.65 -2.50 39.39
N PHE A 39 28.01 -3.62 39.03
CA PHE A 39 27.29 -4.46 39.97
C PHE A 39 28.00 -5.78 40.19
N ASP A 40 28.25 -6.15 41.45
CA ASP A 40 28.80 -7.46 41.84
C ASP A 40 27.74 -8.55 42.03
N SER A 41 26.47 -8.17 42.10
CA SER A 41 25.36 -9.12 42.26
C SER A 41 25.22 -10.02 41.03
N LEU A 42 25.45 -11.32 41.22
CA LEU A 42 25.26 -12.34 40.20
C LEU A 42 23.82 -12.32 39.63
N ILE A 43 22.84 -12.09 40.49
CA ILE A 43 21.42 -12.03 40.09
C ILE A 43 21.19 -10.87 39.13
N VAL A 44 21.73 -9.68 39.41
CA VAL A 44 21.60 -8.50 38.55
C VAL A 44 22.24 -8.74 37.18
N ARG A 45 23.43 -9.35 37.15
CA ARG A 45 24.12 -9.72 35.90
C ARG A 45 23.28 -10.70 35.06
N ILE A 46 22.72 -11.75 35.67
CA ILE A 46 21.87 -12.72 34.97
C ILE A 46 20.62 -12.05 34.39
N ILE A 47 19.92 -11.23 35.19
CA ILE A 47 18.73 -10.51 34.73
C ILE A 47 19.07 -9.59 33.55
N SER A 48 20.22 -8.91 33.58
CA SER A 48 20.64 -8.02 32.50
C SER A 48 20.87 -8.75 31.18
N VAL A 49 21.45 -9.96 31.22
CA VAL A 49 21.68 -10.78 30.03
C VAL A 49 20.35 -11.30 29.48
N ILE A 50 19.45 -11.76 30.34
CA ILE A 50 18.12 -12.22 29.92
C ILE A 50 17.34 -11.08 29.26
N ALA A 51 17.33 -9.89 29.88
CA ALA A 51 16.67 -8.72 29.32
C ALA A 51 17.26 -8.31 27.97
N TYR A 52 18.59 -8.34 27.83
CA TYR A 52 19.29 -8.06 26.58
C TYR A 52 18.87 -9.03 25.46
N ILE A 53 18.90 -10.34 25.72
CA ILE A 53 18.49 -11.37 24.76
C ILE A 53 17.01 -11.17 24.38
N ALA A 54 16.14 -10.91 25.35
CA ALA A 54 14.72 -10.69 25.12
C ALA A 54 14.45 -9.46 24.23
N ILE A 55 15.17 -8.35 24.44
CA ILE A 55 15.07 -7.15 23.61
C ILE A 55 15.50 -7.45 22.16
N CYS A 56 16.61 -8.18 21.98
CA CYS A 56 17.11 -8.51 20.64
C CYS A 56 16.16 -9.45 19.89
N ILE A 57 15.73 -10.53 20.54
CA ILE A 57 14.77 -11.49 19.95
C ILE A 57 13.43 -10.81 19.68
N GLY A 58 12.93 -9.99 20.61
CA GLY A 58 11.68 -9.25 20.45
C GLY A 58 11.74 -8.25 19.29
N GLY A 59 12.84 -7.52 19.16
CA GLY A 59 13.05 -6.59 18.05
C GLY A 59 13.16 -7.30 16.70
N GLY A 60 13.98 -8.35 16.60
CA GLY A 60 14.09 -9.14 15.37
C GLY A 60 12.78 -9.86 15.01
N GLY A 61 12.01 -10.29 16.01
CA GLY A 61 10.72 -10.96 15.86
C GLY A 61 9.53 -10.04 15.59
N PHE A 62 9.73 -8.72 15.57
CA PHE A 62 8.64 -7.74 15.42
C PHE A 62 7.77 -7.99 14.17
N GLY A 63 8.38 -8.44 13.06
CA GLY A 63 7.67 -8.75 11.81
C GLY A 63 6.61 -9.85 11.94
N TYR A 64 6.73 -10.76 12.92
CA TYR A 64 5.71 -11.80 13.15
C TYR A 64 4.45 -11.28 13.86
N ILE A 65 4.61 -10.23 14.67
CA ILE A 65 3.56 -9.67 15.53
C ILE A 65 2.93 -8.43 14.88
N ALA A 66 3.66 -7.79 13.96
CA ALA A 66 3.16 -6.64 13.22
C ALA A 66 1.82 -6.98 12.54
N PRO A 67 0.81 -6.08 12.66
CA PRO A 67 -0.49 -6.32 12.06
C PRO A 67 -0.35 -6.42 10.55
N PHE A 68 -1.11 -7.33 9.95
CA PHE A 68 -1.24 -7.44 8.51
C PHE A 68 -1.90 -6.17 7.96
N ARG A 69 -1.34 -5.62 6.89
CA ARG A 69 -1.78 -4.36 6.27
C ARG A 69 -2.00 -4.65 4.80
N GLU A 70 -3.19 -4.32 4.33
CA GLU A 70 -3.56 -4.44 2.92
C GLU A 70 -4.09 -3.11 2.41
N LEU A 71 -3.65 -2.75 1.22
CA LEU A 71 -4.34 -1.81 0.36
C LEU A 71 -5.34 -2.61 -0.48
N ILE A 72 -6.61 -2.20 -0.46
CA ILE A 72 -7.63 -2.82 -1.32
C ILE A 72 -8.23 -1.74 -2.21
N LEU A 73 -8.07 -1.91 -3.51
CA LEU A 73 -8.76 -1.11 -4.52
C LEU A 73 -9.95 -1.95 -4.99
N ASN A 74 -11.15 -1.57 -4.56
CA ASN A 74 -12.39 -2.22 -4.96
C ASN A 74 -13.04 -1.40 -6.08
N ARG A 75 -12.83 -1.84 -7.32
CA ARG A 75 -13.34 -1.20 -8.54
C ARG A 75 -14.85 -1.30 -8.66
N GLU A 76 -15.44 -2.42 -8.23
CA GLU A 76 -16.89 -2.66 -8.30
C GLU A 76 -17.66 -1.76 -7.34
N ALA A 77 -17.20 -1.65 -6.09
CA ALA A 77 -17.78 -0.76 -5.09
C ALA A 77 -17.33 0.71 -5.26
N GLY A 78 -16.27 0.96 -6.04
CA GLY A 78 -15.66 2.28 -6.19
C GLY A 78 -15.04 2.80 -4.89
N THR A 79 -14.41 1.93 -4.11
CA THR A 79 -13.82 2.27 -2.80
C THR A 79 -12.36 1.86 -2.68
N ILE A 80 -11.57 2.68 -2.00
CA ILE A 80 -10.20 2.38 -1.60
C ILE A 80 -10.19 2.11 -0.09
N SER A 81 -9.68 0.96 0.32
CA SER A 81 -9.47 0.58 1.71
C SER A 81 -8.01 0.73 2.07
N LEU A 82 -7.73 1.56 3.07
CA LEU A 82 -6.38 1.88 3.54
C LEU A 82 -6.20 1.43 4.98
N HIS A 83 -5.09 0.80 5.29
CA HIS A 83 -4.74 0.56 6.69
C HIS A 83 -4.38 1.88 7.39
N LYS A 84 -4.96 2.14 8.57
CA LYS A 84 -4.54 3.26 9.41
C LYS A 84 -3.57 2.77 10.47
N LEU A 85 -2.41 3.43 10.56
CA LEU A 85 -1.41 3.16 11.59
C LEU A 85 -2.08 3.15 12.98
N PHE A 86 -1.85 2.09 13.75
CA PHE A 86 -2.40 1.85 15.09
C PHE A 86 -3.92 1.61 15.19
N LYS A 87 -4.65 1.45 14.08
CA LYS A 87 -6.04 0.98 14.11
C LYS A 87 -6.15 -0.43 13.58
N LYS A 88 -7.07 -1.19 14.17
CA LYS A 88 -7.41 -2.55 13.74
C LYS A 88 -8.15 -2.53 12.39
N ASP A 89 -9.02 -1.54 12.20
CA ASP A 89 -9.88 -1.46 11.03
C ASP A 89 -9.30 -0.56 9.94
N ASN A 90 -9.48 -0.98 8.70
CA ASN A 90 -9.13 -0.18 7.53
C ASN A 90 -10.10 1.00 7.37
N ILE A 91 -9.58 2.13 6.87
CA ILE A 91 -10.39 3.26 6.43
C ILE A 91 -10.87 2.97 5.01
N ILE A 92 -12.18 2.93 4.80
CA ILE A 92 -12.77 2.77 3.48
C ILE A 92 -13.22 4.15 2.97
N ILE A 93 -12.68 4.56 1.82
CA ILE A 93 -12.94 5.86 1.21
C ILE A 93 -13.51 5.64 -0.19
N PRO A 94 -14.73 6.12 -0.49
CA PRO A 94 -15.24 6.14 -1.86
C PRO A 94 -14.33 6.96 -2.77
N PHE A 95 -13.92 6.40 -3.91
CA PHE A 95 -12.92 6.99 -4.79
C PHE A 95 -13.32 8.40 -5.25
N ASN A 96 -14.59 8.59 -5.61
CA ASN A 96 -15.15 9.89 -6.02
C ASN A 96 -15.15 10.97 -4.92
N ARG A 97 -15.12 10.57 -3.64
CA ARG A 97 -15.07 11.45 -2.46
C ARG A 97 -13.67 11.65 -1.92
N GLY A 98 -12.70 10.87 -2.38
CA GLY A 98 -11.30 11.00 -2.00
C GLY A 98 -10.48 11.87 -2.94
N MET A 99 -9.27 12.18 -2.53
CA MET A 99 -8.25 12.84 -3.33
C MET A 99 -6.87 12.27 -3.02
N GLY A 100 -6.08 12.06 -4.08
CA GLY A 100 -4.65 11.80 -4.00
C GLY A 100 -3.89 13.12 -3.83
N TRP A 101 -2.88 13.14 -2.96
CA TRP A 101 -2.02 14.30 -2.76
C TRP A 101 -0.66 13.88 -2.23
N TRP A 102 0.35 14.72 -2.45
CA TRP A 102 1.72 14.45 -1.99
C TRP A 102 1.88 14.90 -0.55
N SER A 103 2.28 13.97 0.31
CA SER A 103 2.68 14.23 1.68
C SER A 103 4.20 14.20 1.77
N ILE A 104 4.77 15.14 2.53
CA ILE A 104 6.19 15.13 2.89
C ILE A 104 6.30 14.52 4.27
N THR A 105 7.11 13.46 4.39
CA THR A 105 7.41 12.83 5.68
C THR A 105 8.91 12.93 5.98
N GLY A 106 9.27 12.86 7.26
CA GLY A 106 10.67 12.93 7.70
C GLY A 106 11.08 14.30 8.27
N THR A 107 12.38 14.54 8.27
CA THR A 107 13.00 15.75 8.86
C THR A 107 13.54 16.68 7.76
N LYS A 108 13.89 17.92 8.12
CA LYS A 108 14.43 18.90 7.17
C LYS A 108 15.61 18.40 6.34
N THR A 109 16.44 17.51 6.90
CA THR A 109 17.64 16.98 6.25
C THR A 109 17.43 15.61 5.59
N ASN A 110 16.31 14.95 5.86
CA ASN A 110 16.01 13.63 5.34
C ASN A 110 14.49 13.47 5.25
N PHE A 111 13.94 13.80 4.10
CA PHE A 111 12.51 13.74 3.82
C PHE A 111 12.23 12.83 2.62
N SER A 112 11.04 12.23 2.62
CA SER A 112 10.52 11.46 1.50
C SER A 112 9.14 12.00 1.11
N PHE A 113 8.81 11.81 -0.16
CA PHE A 113 7.46 12.03 -0.65
C PHE A 113 6.67 10.74 -0.52
N GLU A 114 5.41 10.86 -0.15
CA GLU A 114 4.45 9.77 -0.13
C GLU A 114 3.17 10.21 -0.83
N LEU A 115 2.60 9.31 -1.62
CA LEU A 115 1.24 9.45 -2.12
C LEU A 115 0.27 9.16 -0.99
N TRP A 116 -0.53 10.15 -0.62
CA TRP A 116 -1.60 10.01 0.36
C TRP A 116 -2.96 10.02 -0.34
N PHE A 117 -3.89 9.22 0.18
CA PHE A 117 -5.29 9.26 -0.23
C PHE A 117 -6.20 9.50 0.97
N SER A 118 -7.09 10.48 0.86
CA SER A 118 -7.93 10.94 1.96
C SER A 118 -9.25 11.53 1.47
N PHE A 119 -10.23 11.70 2.34
CA PHE A 119 -11.45 12.44 2.01
C PHE A 119 -11.13 13.89 1.62
N LYS A 120 -11.77 14.37 0.54
CA LYS A 120 -11.69 15.79 0.13
C LYS A 120 -12.05 16.70 1.31
N GLY A 121 -11.17 17.66 1.62
CA GLY A 121 -11.35 18.59 2.74
C GLY A 121 -11.13 18.00 4.15
N ARG A 122 -10.76 16.71 4.27
CA ARG A 122 -10.46 16.05 5.56
C ARG A 122 -9.21 15.18 5.42
N THR A 123 -8.05 15.81 5.25
CA THR A 123 -6.76 15.13 5.01
C THR A 123 -6.33 14.19 6.14
N SER A 124 -6.79 14.42 7.38
CA SER A 124 -6.55 13.54 8.53
C SER A 124 -7.33 12.21 8.50
N GLN A 125 -8.31 12.09 7.59
CA GLN A 125 -9.11 10.90 7.34
C GLN A 125 -8.64 10.22 6.05
N GLY A 126 -7.43 9.69 6.11
CA GLY A 126 -6.77 9.03 5.00
C GLY A 126 -5.60 8.18 5.46
N GLY A 127 -4.78 7.77 4.50
CA GLY A 127 -3.56 7.01 4.73
C GLY A 127 -2.61 7.06 3.55
N VAL A 128 -1.44 6.47 3.76
CA VAL A 128 -0.42 6.29 2.73
C VAL A 128 -0.94 5.29 1.70
N LEU A 129 -0.85 5.66 0.43
CA LEU A 129 -1.22 4.86 -0.73
C LEU A 129 0.04 4.26 -1.38
N ALA A 130 1.12 5.04 -1.52
CA ALA A 130 2.42 4.56 -2.01
C ALA A 130 3.57 5.46 -1.53
N SER A 131 4.76 4.88 -1.34
CA SER A 131 6.00 5.61 -1.00
C SER A 131 7.09 5.47 -2.07
N VAL A 132 6.83 4.71 -3.14
CA VAL A 132 7.72 4.46 -4.29
C VAL A 132 6.86 4.45 -5.55
N TYR A 133 7.40 4.88 -6.69
CA TYR A 133 6.68 4.97 -7.98
C TYR A 133 5.35 5.74 -7.83
N ILE A 134 5.41 6.90 -7.19
CA ILE A 134 4.24 7.67 -6.74
C ILE A 134 3.33 8.04 -7.91
N GLU A 135 3.90 8.50 -9.01
CA GLU A 135 3.15 8.96 -10.18
C GLU A 135 2.56 7.75 -10.93
N GLU A 136 3.37 6.74 -11.20
CA GLU A 136 2.96 5.53 -11.90
C GLU A 136 1.88 4.76 -11.13
N PHE A 137 1.99 4.72 -9.80
CA PHE A 137 0.99 4.08 -8.96
C PHE A 137 -0.30 4.89 -8.90
N TRP A 138 -0.22 6.23 -8.87
CA TRP A 138 -1.41 7.06 -8.92
C TRP A 138 -2.14 6.90 -10.26
N ASP A 139 -1.41 6.90 -11.37
CA ASP A 139 -1.97 6.66 -12.71
C ASP A 139 -2.64 5.29 -12.79
N PHE A 140 -1.98 4.25 -12.24
CA PHE A 140 -2.58 2.93 -12.12
C PHE A 140 -3.88 2.96 -11.31
N VAL A 141 -3.90 3.61 -10.13
CA VAL A 141 -5.08 3.70 -9.27
C VAL A 141 -6.23 4.42 -9.98
N VAL A 142 -5.96 5.56 -10.62
CA VAL A 142 -6.97 6.34 -11.36
C VAL A 142 -7.55 5.53 -12.52
N TRP A 143 -6.69 4.86 -13.29
CA TRP A 143 -7.12 4.01 -14.41
C TRP A 143 -7.91 2.81 -13.91
N TYR A 144 -7.38 2.06 -12.94
CA TYR A 144 -8.01 0.86 -12.40
C TYR A 144 -9.37 1.16 -11.76
N MET A 145 -9.47 2.24 -10.96
CA MET A 145 -10.71 2.58 -10.26
C MET A 145 -11.79 3.14 -11.19
N ASP A 146 -11.43 3.61 -12.38
CA ASP A 146 -12.39 4.01 -13.41
C ASP A 146 -12.94 2.77 -14.15
N LYS A 147 -14.10 2.29 -13.68
CA LYS A 147 -14.78 1.11 -14.25
C LYS A 147 -15.21 1.28 -15.72
N ASN A 148 -15.20 2.51 -16.24
CA ASN A 148 -15.59 2.83 -17.60
C ASN A 148 -14.39 2.72 -18.57
N ARG A 149 -13.16 2.71 -18.04
CA ARG A 149 -11.94 2.47 -18.81
C ARG A 149 -11.66 0.98 -19.01
N PRO A 150 -10.89 0.59 -20.04
CA PRO A 150 -10.33 -0.75 -20.09
C PRO A 150 -9.43 -1.01 -18.89
N LEU A 151 -9.19 -2.27 -18.56
CA LEU A 151 -8.24 -2.62 -17.50
C LEU A 151 -6.83 -2.08 -17.85
N PRO A 152 -6.05 -1.58 -16.85
CA PRO A 152 -4.71 -1.07 -17.07
C PRO A 152 -3.81 -2.05 -17.84
N PRO A 153 -2.82 -1.55 -18.60
CA PRO A 153 -1.91 -2.39 -19.37
C PRO A 153 -1.09 -3.31 -18.45
N GLY A 154 -0.61 -4.41 -19.01
CA GLY A 154 0.18 -5.43 -18.30
C GLY A 154 -0.52 -6.78 -18.20
N THR A 155 0.27 -7.80 -17.89
CA THR A 155 -0.15 -9.21 -17.98
C THR A 155 -1.02 -9.69 -16.82
N ALA A 156 -1.03 -8.94 -15.71
CA ALA A 156 -1.81 -9.29 -14.51
C ALA A 156 -3.33 -9.31 -14.76
N PHE A 157 -3.81 -8.58 -15.79
CA PHE A 157 -5.23 -8.43 -16.10
C PHE A 157 -5.68 -9.16 -17.35
N ASP A 158 -4.77 -9.74 -18.13
CA ASP A 158 -5.08 -10.40 -19.40
C ASP A 158 -6.22 -11.42 -19.32
N PRO A 159 -6.31 -12.27 -18.26
CA PRO A 159 -7.42 -13.23 -18.12
C PRO A 159 -8.80 -12.58 -17.98
N TYR A 160 -8.87 -11.30 -17.61
CA TYR A 160 -10.12 -10.61 -17.30
C TYR A 160 -10.52 -9.55 -18.33
N ARG A 161 -9.65 -9.24 -19.33
CA ARG A 161 -9.90 -8.17 -20.32
C ARG A 161 -11.17 -8.41 -21.13
N GLU A 162 -11.39 -9.64 -21.58
CA GLU A 162 -12.57 -9.99 -22.39
C GLU A 162 -13.87 -9.83 -21.59
N ALA A 163 -13.89 -10.33 -20.35
CA ALA A 163 -15.07 -10.20 -19.49
C ALA A 163 -15.37 -8.73 -19.16
N ASP A 164 -14.34 -7.92 -18.89
CA ASP A 164 -14.47 -6.49 -18.65
C ASP A 164 -15.01 -5.74 -19.90
N PHE A 165 -14.52 -6.11 -21.09
CA PHE A 165 -15.00 -5.56 -22.35
C PHE A 165 -16.48 -5.89 -22.58
N GLN A 166 -16.88 -7.16 -22.44
CA GLN A 166 -18.28 -7.56 -22.64
C GLN A 166 -19.22 -6.89 -21.62
N ARG A 167 -18.79 -6.70 -20.37
CA ARG A 167 -19.54 -5.92 -19.38
C ARG A 167 -19.74 -4.48 -19.86
N ARG A 168 -18.66 -3.78 -20.21
CA ARG A 168 -18.74 -2.37 -20.65
C ARG A 168 -19.55 -2.22 -21.94
N LYS A 169 -19.46 -3.20 -22.84
CA LYS A 169 -20.29 -3.28 -24.05
C LYS A 169 -21.78 -3.37 -23.71
N ALA A 170 -22.16 -4.21 -22.74
CA ALA A 170 -23.54 -4.31 -22.27
C ALA A 170 -24.03 -3.01 -21.58
N GLU A 171 -23.13 -2.27 -20.94
CA GLU A 171 -23.40 -0.96 -20.35
C GLU A 171 -23.38 0.20 -21.37
N GLY A 172 -23.07 -0.08 -22.65
CA GLY A 172 -23.03 0.90 -23.73
C GLY A 172 -21.77 1.76 -23.77
N PHE A 173 -20.64 1.27 -23.22
CA PHE A 173 -19.36 1.98 -23.11
C PHE A 173 -19.50 3.40 -22.54
N PRO A 174 -19.91 3.53 -21.27
CA PRO A 174 -20.01 4.83 -20.62
C PRO A 174 -18.67 5.58 -20.65
N LYS A 175 -18.72 6.91 -20.68
CA LYS A 175 -17.50 7.74 -20.70
C LYS A 175 -16.67 7.58 -19.41
N PRO A 176 -15.34 7.71 -19.47
CA PRO A 176 -14.47 7.69 -18.29
C PRO A 176 -14.89 8.74 -17.26
N LEU A 177 -14.74 8.42 -15.98
CA LEU A 177 -15.10 9.33 -14.87
C LEU A 177 -14.17 10.55 -14.80
N TYR A 178 -12.92 10.38 -15.22
CA TYR A 178 -11.92 11.42 -15.27
C TYR A 178 -11.38 11.52 -16.70
N GLY A 179 -11.09 12.71 -17.20
CA GLY A 179 -10.37 12.86 -18.47
C GLY A 179 -8.94 12.34 -18.35
N SER A 180 -8.40 11.78 -19.42
CA SER A 180 -6.97 11.45 -19.54
C SER A 180 -6.44 12.05 -20.83
N ILE A 181 -5.21 12.58 -20.77
CA ILE A 181 -4.46 13.01 -21.95
C ILE A 181 -3.80 11.80 -22.63
N ILE A 182 -3.58 10.72 -21.85
CA ILE A 182 -3.06 9.45 -22.34
C ILE A 182 -4.21 8.62 -22.89
N GLU A 183 -4.02 8.07 -24.08
CA GLU A 183 -4.94 7.13 -24.71
C GLU A 183 -5.07 5.85 -23.87
N THR A 184 -6.30 5.36 -23.72
CA THR A 184 -6.58 4.08 -23.04
C THR A 184 -7.20 3.10 -24.03
N PRO A 185 -6.38 2.45 -24.88
CA PRO A 185 -6.86 1.55 -25.91
C PRO A 185 -7.43 0.26 -25.30
N GLU A 186 -8.36 -0.36 -26.01
CA GLU A 186 -8.79 -1.74 -25.75
C GLU A 186 -7.68 -2.76 -26.03
N ALA A 187 -7.91 -4.02 -25.67
CA ALA A 187 -6.92 -5.09 -25.86
C ALA A 187 -6.63 -5.37 -27.35
N THR A 188 -7.63 -5.16 -28.21
CA THR A 188 -7.48 -5.32 -29.67
C THR A 188 -8.03 -4.12 -30.44
N PRO A 189 -7.54 -3.86 -31.67
CA PRO A 189 -8.07 -2.81 -32.54
C PRO A 189 -9.56 -2.97 -32.87
N GLU A 190 -10.06 -4.20 -32.98
CA GLU A 190 -11.47 -4.48 -33.25
C GLU A 190 -12.37 -4.10 -32.07
N GLN A 191 -11.93 -4.41 -30.84
CA GLN A 191 -12.60 -3.99 -29.62
C GLN A 191 -12.65 -2.46 -29.51
N GLN A 192 -11.55 -1.80 -29.86
CA GLN A 192 -11.46 -0.34 -29.88
C GLN A 192 -12.47 0.28 -30.88
N ALA A 193 -12.53 -0.26 -32.11
CA ALA A 193 -13.48 0.21 -33.11
C ALA A 193 -14.94 -0.03 -32.68
N GLU A 194 -15.22 -1.14 -31.99
CA GLU A 194 -16.55 -1.42 -31.48
C GLU A 194 -16.95 -0.47 -30.33
N ARG A 195 -16.01 -0.15 -29.43
CA ARG A 195 -16.19 0.87 -28.39
C ARG A 195 -16.52 2.23 -28.98
N GLU A 196 -15.77 2.67 -29.98
CA GLU A 196 -16.00 3.95 -30.66
C GLU A 196 -17.37 3.99 -31.37
N ARG A 197 -17.77 2.87 -31.98
CA ARG A 197 -19.08 2.75 -32.66
C ARG A 197 -20.26 2.83 -31.69
N ILE A 198 -20.16 2.21 -30.51
CA ILE A 198 -21.26 2.12 -29.53
C ILE A 198 -21.26 3.32 -28.58
N GLY A 199 -20.09 3.67 -28.02
CA GLY A 199 -19.93 4.75 -27.05
C GLY A 199 -19.89 6.14 -27.68
N GLY A 200 -19.42 6.25 -28.93
CA GLY A 200 -19.31 7.53 -29.63
C GLY A 200 -18.19 8.45 -29.10
N TRP A 201 -17.15 7.87 -28.50
CA TRP A 201 -15.96 8.56 -27.98
C TRP A 201 -14.74 7.64 -27.98
#